data_AF-A0A0F2JB79-F1
#
_entry.id   AF-A0A0F2JB79-F1
#
_cell.length_a   1.000
_cell.length_b   1.000
_cell.length_c   1.000
_cell.angle_alpha   90.00
_cell.angle_beta   90.00
_cell.angle_gamma   90.00
#
_symmetry.space_group_name_H-M   'P 1'
#
loop_
_entity.id
_entity.type
_entity.pdbx_description
1 polymer ?
#
loop_
_entity_poly.entity_id
_entity_poly.type
_entity_poly.pdbx_seq_one_letter_code
_entity_poly.pdbx_strand_id
1 'polypeptide(L)'
;MQGFTFLVMMPIYGLSVFLEPLHNRIRPFPWWIRGLVYLATIWMIEYSSGVILAGVLGDCPWHYCGKLNINGYITLRMAPEWFIAGLGFEYLHDLLDELPLKI
;
A
#
# COMPACT_ATOMS: atom_id res chain seq x y z
N MET A 1 11.66 16.35 14.46
CA MET A 1 11.30 15.09 13.77
C MET A 1 12.17 15.03 12.52
N GLN A 2 13.17 14.16 12.47
CA GLN A 2 13.94 13.95 11.25
C GLN A 2 13.13 13.03 10.35
N GLY A 3 12.51 13.59 9.32
CA GLY A 3 11.88 12.81 8.25
C GLY A 3 12.99 12.27 7.35
N PHE A 4 13.48 11.07 7.64
CA PHE A 4 14.33 10.37 6.69
C PHE A 4 13.43 9.87 5.56
N THR A 5 13.38 10.61 4.45
CA THR A 5 12.82 10.09 3.20
C THR A 5 13.81 9.06 2.66
N PHE A 6 13.72 7.84 3.17
CA PHE A 6 14.53 6.74 2.66
C PHE A 6 14.12 6.50 1.21
N LEU A 7 15.08 6.65 0.27
CA LEU A 7 14.91 6.32 -1.15
C LEU A 7 14.34 4.89 -1.36
N VAL A 8 14.49 4.03 -0.36
CA VAL A 8 13.92 2.68 -0.27
C VAL A 8 12.39 2.66 -0.26
N MET A 9 11.71 3.74 0.16
CA MET A 9 10.26 3.89 0.03
C MET A 9 9.81 3.96 -1.44
N MET A 10 10.67 4.44 -2.34
CA MET A 10 10.34 4.63 -3.75
C MET A 10 10.04 3.29 -4.49
N PRO A 11 10.83 2.22 -4.32
CA PRO A 11 10.45 0.88 -4.77
C PRO A 11 9.13 0.37 -4.18
N ILE A 12 8.87 0.65 -2.90
CA ILE A 12 7.65 0.19 -2.20
C ILE A 12 6.42 0.86 -2.80
N TYR A 13 6.51 2.16 -3.10
CA TYR A 13 5.47 2.85 -3.86
C TYR A 13 5.33 2.28 -5.27
N GLY A 14 6.41 1.85 -5.93
CA GLY A 14 6.36 1.18 -7.23
C GLY A 14 5.63 -0.18 -7.21
N LEU A 15 5.54 -0.84 -6.06
CA LEU A 15 4.74 -2.07 -5.91
C LEU A 15 3.23 -1.83 -6.03
N SER A 16 2.78 -0.57 -6.08
CA SER A 16 1.40 -0.23 -6.44
C SER A 16 1.02 -0.69 -7.86
N VAL A 17 1.98 -0.98 -8.75
CA VAL A 17 1.71 -1.61 -10.06
C VAL A 17 1.03 -2.99 -9.91
N PHE A 18 1.27 -3.71 -8.80
CA PHE A 18 0.58 -4.99 -8.55
C PHE A 18 -0.92 -4.81 -8.23
N LEU A 19 -1.41 -3.58 -8.06
CA LEU A 19 -2.82 -3.29 -7.86
C LEU A 19 -3.64 -3.43 -9.15
N GLU A 20 -3.05 -3.26 -10.34
CA GLU A 20 -3.77 -3.39 -11.63
C GLU A 20 -4.33 -4.80 -11.89
N PRO A 21 -3.54 -5.90 -11.81
CA PRO A 21 -4.09 -7.25 -11.98
C PRO A 21 -5.05 -7.63 -10.85
N LEU A 22 -4.91 -7.00 -9.67
CA LEU A 22 -5.82 -7.18 -8.54
C LEU A 22 -7.17 -6.52 -8.84
N HIS A 23 -7.15 -5.27 -9.33
CA HIS A 23 -8.31 -4.47 -9.72
C HIS A 23 -9.21 -5.24 -10.69
N ASN A 24 -8.64 -5.79 -11.76
CA ASN A 24 -9.37 -6.59 -12.75
C ASN A 24 -10.07 -7.82 -12.15
N ARG A 25 -9.50 -8.44 -11.11
CA ARG A 25 -10.10 -9.60 -10.43
C ARG A 25 -11.17 -9.24 -9.42
N ILE A 26 -11.07 -8.06 -8.79
CA ILE A 26 -11.99 -7.62 -7.74
C ILE A 26 -13.13 -6.73 -8.24
N ARG A 27 -13.14 -6.37 -9.54
CA ARG A 27 -14.22 -5.62 -10.20
C ARG A 27 -15.64 -6.13 -9.96
N PRO A 28 -15.93 -7.46 -9.92
CA PRO A 28 -17.29 -7.94 -9.66
C PRO A 28 -17.73 -7.83 -8.19
N PHE A 29 -16.84 -7.49 -7.27
CA PHE A 29 -17.14 -7.41 -5.84
C PHE A 29 -17.64 -6.02 -5.43
N PRO A 30 -18.46 -5.92 -4.37
CA PRO A 30 -18.91 -4.65 -3.84
C PRO A 30 -17.74 -3.82 -3.29
N TRP A 31 -17.89 -2.49 -3.34
CA TRP A 31 -16.86 -1.51 -3.00
C TRP A 31 -16.16 -1.74 -1.65
N TRP A 32 -16.88 -2.25 -0.64
CA TRP A 32 -16.31 -2.51 0.69
C TRP A 32 -15.36 -3.70 0.71
N ILE A 33 -15.62 -4.74 -0.09
CA ILE A 33 -14.70 -5.88 -0.24
C ILE A 33 -13.44 -5.42 -0.99
N ARG A 34 -13.61 -4.61 -2.04
CA ARG A 34 -12.48 -4.07 -2.81
C ARG A 34 -11.54 -3.25 -1.93
N GLY A 35 -12.09 -2.32 -1.13
CA GLY A 35 -11.31 -1.52 -0.20
C GLY A 35 -10.57 -2.36 0.84
N LEU A 36 -11.17 -3.45 1.36
CA LEU A 36 -10.50 -4.38 2.26
C LEU A 36 -9.35 -5.15 1.57
N VAL A 37 -9.54 -5.54 0.31
CA VAL A 37 -8.51 -6.24 -0.47
C VAL A 37 -7.32 -5.30 -0.75
N TYR A 38 -7.58 -4.04 -1.10
CA TYR A 38 -6.52 -3.04 -1.26
C TYR A 38 -5.76 -2.80 0.05
N LEU A 39 -6.50 -2.60 1.15
CA LEU A 39 -5.92 -2.45 2.47
C LEU A 39 -5.00 -3.63 2.83
N ALA A 40 -5.48 -4.86 2.64
CA ALA A 40 -4.71 -6.07 2.92
C ALA A 40 -3.46 -6.18 2.04
N THR A 41 -3.56 -5.80 0.77
CA THR A 41 -2.44 -5.84 -0.18
C THR A 41 -1.38 -4.80 0.19
N ILE A 42 -1.78 -3.57 0.50
CA ILE A 42 -0.87 -2.50 0.93
C ILE A 42 -0.16 -2.91 2.22
N TRP A 43 -0.89 -3.44 3.21
CA TRP A 43 -0.27 -3.96 4.42
C TRP A 43 0.66 -5.13 4.18
N MET A 44 0.33 -6.04 3.25
CA MET A 44 1.21 -7.15 2.91
C MET A 44 2.53 -6.63 2.30
N ILE A 45 2.45 -5.66 1.39
CA ILE A 45 3.61 -5.02 0.76
C ILE A 45 4.45 -4.28 1.81
N GLU A 46 3.82 -3.46 2.65
CA GLU A 46 4.50 -2.67 3.68
C GLU A 46 5.15 -3.57 4.72
N TYR A 47 4.45 -4.62 5.17
CA TYR A 47 4.97 -5.59 6.13
C TYR A 47 6.12 -6.41 5.55
N SER A 48 5.97 -6.95 4.34
CA SER A 48 7.04 -7.73 3.69
C SER A 48 8.27 -6.88 3.43
N SER A 49 8.09 -5.64 2.98
CA SER A 49 9.18 -4.68 2.78
C SER A 49 9.87 -4.35 4.11
N GLY A 50 9.11 -4.09 5.18
CA GLY A 50 9.65 -3.84 6.52
C GLY A 50 10.47 -5.03 7.05
N VAL A 51 9.97 -6.25 6.87
CA VAL A 51 10.69 -7.47 7.27
C VAL A 51 11.97 -7.68 6.45
N ILE A 52 11.90 -7.52 5.13
CA ILE A 52 13.07 -7.65 4.25
C ILE A 52 14.13 -6.60 4.62
N LEU A 53 13.71 -5.35 4.85
CA LEU A 53 14.62 -4.27 5.20
C LEU A 53 15.24 -4.46 6.58
N ALA A 54 14.45 -4.87 7.57
CA ALA A 54 14.98 -5.22 8.88
C ALA A 54 16.01 -6.37 8.77
N GLY A 55 15.78 -7.35 7.90
CA GLY A 55 16.72 -8.44 7.65
C GLY A 55 17.99 -8.02 6.91
N VAL A 56 17.90 -7.09 5.94
CA VAL A 56 19.04 -6.67 5.10
C VAL A 56 19.87 -5.57 5.77
N LEU A 57 19.24 -4.57 6.38
CA LEU A 57 19.90 -3.43 7.02
C LEU A 57 20.18 -3.68 8.52
N GLY A 58 19.60 -4.72 9.11
CA GLY A 58 19.68 -5.01 10.54
C GLY A 58 18.74 -4.18 11.42
N ASP A 59 18.11 -3.15 10.85
CA ASP A 59 17.06 -2.36 11.49
C ASP A 59 16.05 -1.87 10.45
N CYS A 60 14.81 -1.63 10.88
CA CYS A 60 13.77 -1.13 10.00
C CYS A 60 13.85 0.40 9.91
N PRO A 61 13.94 0.97 8.68
CA PRO A 61 14.12 2.41 8.51
C PRO A 61 12.93 3.24 8.99
N TRP A 62 11.75 2.62 9.13
CA TRP A 62 10.61 3.20 9.85
C TRP A 62 10.22 2.29 11.01
N HIS A 63 10.09 2.87 12.20
CA HIS A 63 9.60 2.16 13.36
C HIS A 63 8.41 2.90 13.95
N TYR A 64 7.22 2.35 13.73
CA TYR A 64 6.01 2.91 14.31
C TYR A 64 5.91 2.50 15.79
N CYS A 65 6.05 3.45 16.71
CA CYS A 65 5.80 3.25 18.14
C CYS A 65 4.34 3.55 18.50
N GLY A 66 3.61 2.56 19.04
CA GLY A 66 2.19 2.73 19.37
C GLY A 66 1.45 1.42 19.67
N LYS A 67 0.31 1.52 20.38
CA LYS A 67 -0.48 0.35 20.82
C LYS A 67 -1.17 -0.42 19.69
N LEU A 68 -1.35 0.22 18.53
CA LEU A 68 -2.07 -0.33 17.38
C LEU A 68 -1.11 -0.70 16.23
N ASN A 69 0.17 -0.90 16.55
CA ASN A 69 1.19 -1.17 15.56
C ASN A 69 1.54 -2.65 15.59
N ILE A 70 1.63 -3.27 14.43
CA ILE A 70 2.00 -4.68 14.31
C ILE A 70 3.50 -4.70 14.00
N ASN A 71 4.29 -5.23 14.95
CA ASN A 71 5.74 -5.39 14.88
C ASN A 71 6.53 -4.09 14.57
N GLY A 72 5.90 -2.92 14.74
CA GLY A 72 6.48 -1.62 14.37
C GLY A 72 6.57 -1.35 12.87
N TYR A 73 6.12 -2.28 12.02
CA TYR A 73 6.20 -2.19 10.56
C TYR A 73 4.94 -1.59 9.93
N ILE A 74 3.76 -1.93 10.46
CA ILE A 74 2.47 -1.42 10.00
C ILE A 74 1.67 -0.87 11.17
N THR A 75 0.88 0.17 10.89
CA THR A 75 -0.02 0.80 11.87
C THR A 75 -1.48 0.54 11.49
N LEU A 76 -2.22 -0.13 12.38
CA LEU A 76 -3.66 -0.40 12.19
C LEU A 76 -4.50 0.89 12.21
N ARG A 77 -4.00 1.96 12.85
CA ARG A 77 -4.67 3.27 12.87
C ARG A 77 -4.83 3.89 11.47
N MET A 78 -3.92 3.55 10.55
CA MET A 78 -3.95 4.03 9.17
C MET A 78 -4.85 3.15 8.28
N ALA A 79 -5.48 2.10 8.82
CA ALA A 79 -6.43 1.27 8.08
C ALA A 79 -7.49 2.06 7.29
N PRO A 80 -8.22 3.04 7.87
CA PRO A 80 -9.19 3.81 7.12
C PRO A 80 -8.56 4.65 6.01
N GLU A 81 -7.36 5.19 6.23
CA GLU A 81 -6.64 6.01 5.25
C GLU A 81 -6.22 5.17 4.05
N TRP A 82 -5.67 3.97 4.29
CA TRP A 82 -5.28 3.03 3.24
C TRP A 82 -6.48 2.42 2.50
N PHE A 83 -7.59 2.20 3.19
CA PHE A 83 -8.85 1.77 2.56
C PHE A 83 -9.35 2.81 1.56
N ILE A 84 -9.38 4.09 1.95
CA ILE A 84 -9.80 5.19 1.07
C ILE A 84 -8.80 5.37 -0.07
N ALA A 85 -7.50 5.30 0.23
CA ALA A 85 -6.45 5.40 -0.80
C ALA A 85 -6.59 4.30 -1.85
N GLY A 86 -6.84 3.05 -1.44
CA GLY A 86 -7.08 1.93 -2.35
C GLY A 86 -8.25 2.15 -3.31
N LEU A 87 -9.38 2.66 -2.79
CA LEU A 87 -10.53 3.03 -3.63
C LEU A 87 -10.21 4.22 -4.55
N GLY A 88 -9.42 5.18 -4.08
CA GLY A 88 -8.95 6.30 -4.88
C GLY A 88 -8.03 5.87 -6.02
N PHE A 89 -7.15 4.89 -5.80
CA PHE A 89 -6.32 4.28 -6.84
C PHE A 89 -7.15 3.59 -7.92
N GLU A 90 -8.19 2.87 -7.52
CA GLU A 90 -9.15 2.28 -8.44
C GLU A 90 -9.85 3.35 -9.30
N TYR A 91 -10.34 4.42 -8.67
CA TYR A 91 -10.94 5.54 -9.41
C TYR A 91 -9.95 6.20 -10.37
N LEU A 92 -8.70 6.38 -9.94
CA LEU A 92 -7.63 6.95 -10.76
C LEU A 92 -7.30 6.03 -11.95
N HIS A 93 -7.30 4.71 -11.75
CA HIS A 93 -7.07 3.72 -12.80
C HIS A 93 -8.20 3.72 -13.84
N ASP A 94 -9.46 3.68 -13.40
CA ASP A 94 -10.62 3.80 -14.30
C ASP A 94 -10.56 5.13 -15.09
N LEU A 95 -10.17 6.23 -14.45
CA LEU A 95 -10.00 7.54 -15.11
C LEU A 95 -8.86 7.54 -16.15
N LEU A 96 -7.75 6.86 -15.86
CA LEU A 96 -6.62 6.71 -16.77
C LEU A 96 -6.97 5.82 -17.97
N ASP A 97 -7.76 4.76 -17.77
CA ASP A 97 -8.24 3.88 -18.85
C ASP A 97 -9.26 4.58 -19.76
N GLU A 98 -10.09 5.48 -19.22
CA GLU A 98 -11.02 6.29 -20.02
C GLU A 98 -10.32 7.40 -20.82
N LEU A 99 -9.13 7.83 -20.40
CA LEU A 99 -8.33 8.77 -21.17
C LEU A 99 -7.82 8.10 -22.45
N PRO A 100 -7.94 8.72 -23.63
CA PRO A 100 -7.46 8.19 -24.90
C PRO A 100 -5.92 8.24 -25.02
N LEU A 101 -5.19 8.01 -23.91
CA LEU A 101 -3.75 7.87 -23.90
C LEU A 101 -3.42 6.43 -24.30
N LYS A 102 -3.37 6.23 -25.61
CA LYS A 102 -2.82 5.04 -26.24
C LYS A 102 -1.31 5.01 -25.95
N ILE A 103 -0.92 4.37 -24.84
CA ILE A 103 0.49 4.06 -24.53
C ILE A 103 0.79 2.64 -24.98
#